data_AF-A0A2P6FB18-F1
#
_entry.id   AF-A0A2P6FB18-F1
#
_cell.length_a   1.000
_cell.length_b   1.000
_cell.length_c   1.000
_cell.angle_alpha   90.00
_cell.angle_beta   90.00
_cell.angle_gamma   90.00
#
_symmetry.space_group_name_H-M   'P 1'
#
loop_
_entity.id
_entity.type
_entity.pdbx_description
1 polymer ?
#
loop_
_entity_poly.entity_id
_entity_poly.type
_entity_poly.pdbx_seq_one_letter_code
_entity_poly.pdbx_strand_id
1 'polypeptide(L)'
;MIYGMYFCLNIVTDQVYYPSAVLLRAGEIILDETIPNFISKPNLANGPGKLSRYLKINKTDDGLNLIKSSTLYLGQETTPSVFDITTTPRVNIDYATNFKLKPYCFYITNHKAVSKK
;
A
#
# COMPACT_ATOMS: atom_id res chain seq x y z
N MET A 1 11.18 -8.94 -1.69
CA MET A 1 10.97 -9.64 -0.40
C MET A 1 11.78 -8.90 0.66
N ILE A 2 11.20 -8.61 1.82
CA ILE A 2 11.84 -7.93 2.96
C ILE A 2 11.88 -8.91 4.14
N TYR A 3 13.00 -8.93 4.86
CA TYR A 3 13.26 -9.84 5.99
C TYR A 3 13.05 -11.34 5.66
N GLY A 4 13.21 -11.73 4.40
CA GLY A 4 13.07 -13.13 3.97
C GLY A 4 11.65 -13.70 3.99
N MET A 5 10.62 -12.93 4.37
CA MET A 5 9.28 -13.48 4.62
C MET A 5 8.11 -12.59 4.21
N TYR A 6 8.35 -11.30 3.90
CA TYR A 6 7.29 -10.36 3.53
C TYR A 6 7.47 -9.85 2.10
N PHE A 7 6.38 -9.74 1.35
CA PHE A 7 6.34 -8.96 0.12
C PHE A 7 5.89 -7.53 0.41
N CYS A 8 6.21 -6.63 -0.50
CA CYS A 8 5.77 -5.24 -0.47
C CYS A 8 5.25 -4.90 -1.86
N LEU A 9 4.05 -4.33 -1.90
CA LEU A 9 3.39 -3.96 -3.14
C LEU A 9 3.78 -2.53 -3.51
N ASN A 10 4.54 -2.39 -4.58
CA ASN A 10 4.92 -1.10 -5.15
C ASN A 10 4.30 -0.97 -6.53
N ILE A 11 3.87 0.24 -6.89
CA ILE A 11 3.33 0.57 -8.20
C ILE A 11 4.32 1.52 -8.87
N VAL A 12 4.87 1.11 -10.02
CA VAL A 12 5.76 1.97 -10.82
C VAL A 12 4.94 3.12 -11.40
N THR A 13 5.47 4.33 -11.29
CA THR A 13 4.73 5.57 -11.59
C THR A 13 5.28 6.37 -12.76
N ASP A 14 6.38 5.91 -13.35
CA ASP A 14 7.07 6.63 -14.41
C ASP A 14 7.57 5.65 -15.48
N GLN A 15 8.15 6.20 -16.54
CA GLN A 15 8.68 5.46 -17.67
C GLN A 15 9.82 4.52 -17.28
N VAL A 16 10.06 3.54 -18.17
CA VAL A 16 11.17 2.59 -18.03
C VAL A 16 12.47 3.38 -17.85
N TYR A 17 13.31 2.91 -16.93
CA TYR A 17 14.59 3.52 -16.52
C TYR A 17 14.48 4.78 -15.64
N TYR A 18 13.28 5.23 -15.25
CA TYR A 18 13.11 6.23 -14.20
C TYR A 18 12.69 5.56 -12.87
N PRO A 19 13.53 5.62 -11.81
CA PRO A 19 13.30 4.86 -10.58
C PRO A 19 12.26 5.51 -9.67
N SER A 20 10.99 5.51 -10.08
CA SER A 20 9.87 6.06 -9.30
C SER A 20 8.74 5.04 -9.09
N ALA A 21 8.37 4.85 -7.84
CA ALA A 21 7.26 3.98 -7.45
C ALA A 21 6.60 4.46 -6.16
N VAL A 22 5.33 4.09 -5.99
CA VAL A 22 4.56 4.29 -4.76
C VAL A 22 4.42 2.96 -4.04
N LEU A 23 4.86 2.90 -2.78
CA LEU A 23 4.65 1.77 -1.90
C LEU A 23 3.27 1.86 -1.24
N LEU A 24 2.44 0.82 -1.41
CA LEU A 24 1.21 0.69 -0.62
C LEU A 24 1.56 0.18 0.78
N ARG A 25 1.30 1.02 1.79
CA ARG A 25 1.70 0.76 3.18
C ARG A 25 0.59 0.21 4.05
N ALA A 26 -0.65 0.62 3.80
CA ALA A 26 -1.80 0.17 4.53
C ALA A 26 -3.05 0.30 3.67
N GLY A 27 -4.08 -0.49 3.97
CA GLY A 27 -5.38 -0.40 3.33
C GLY A 27 -6.49 -0.79 4.31
N GLU A 28 -7.65 -0.16 4.17
CA GLU A 28 -8.88 -0.70 4.74
C GLU A 28 -9.39 -1.82 3.84
N ILE A 29 -9.71 -2.96 4.43
CA ILE A 29 -10.37 -4.03 3.69
C ILE A 29 -11.86 -3.75 3.74
N ILE A 30 -12.45 -3.37 2.61
CA ILE A 30 -13.87 -3.00 2.53
C ILE A 30 -14.76 -4.24 2.46
N LEU A 31 -14.32 -5.26 1.73
CA LEU A 31 -15.06 -6.50 1.50
C LEU A 31 -14.09 -7.69 1.41
N ASP A 32 -14.53 -8.83 1.90
CA ASP A 32 -13.92 -10.13 1.66
C ASP A 32 -15.01 -11.19 1.52
N GLU A 33 -15.32 -11.56 0.28
CA GLU A 33 -16.40 -12.50 -0.04
C GLU A 33 -16.09 -13.94 0.43
N THR A 34 -14.85 -14.22 0.83
CA THR A 34 -14.46 -15.54 1.35
C THR A 34 -14.84 -15.73 2.83
N ILE A 35 -15.22 -14.66 3.52
CA ILE A 35 -15.55 -14.66 4.96
C ILE A 35 -17.03 -14.29 5.13
N PRO A 36 -17.91 -15.21 5.58
CA PRO A 36 -19.30 -14.89 5.86
C PRO A 36 -19.45 -13.77 6.90
N ASN A 37 -20.29 -12.78 6.61
CA ASN A 37 -20.50 -11.60 7.46
C ASN A 37 -19.19 -10.88 7.81
N PHE A 38 -18.31 -10.68 6.82
CA PHE A 38 -17.02 -10.03 7.03
C PHE A 38 -17.16 -8.65 7.70
N ILE A 39 -16.39 -8.45 8.76
CA ILE A 39 -16.25 -7.15 9.44
C ILE A 39 -14.76 -6.79 9.42
N SER A 40 -14.45 -5.67 8.78
CA SER A 40 -13.08 -5.17 8.70
C SER A 40 -12.53 -4.84 10.08
N LYS A 41 -11.28 -5.27 10.34
CA LYS A 41 -10.55 -4.87 11.56
C LYS A 41 -9.40 -3.94 11.17
N PRO A 42 -9.17 -2.85 11.92
CA PRO A 42 -8.12 -1.89 11.62
C PRO A 42 -6.72 -2.49 11.46
N ASN A 43 -6.45 -3.64 12.06
CA ASN A 43 -5.13 -4.27 12.09
C ASN A 43 -4.89 -5.33 10.99
N LEU A 44 -5.87 -5.60 10.11
CA LEU A 44 -5.77 -6.61 9.05
C LEU A 44 -4.68 -6.27 8.04
N ALA A 45 -4.68 -5.03 7.55
CA ALA A 45 -3.78 -4.57 6.50
C ALA A 45 -3.10 -3.24 6.85
N ASN A 46 -2.78 -3.02 8.14
CA ASN A 46 -2.15 -1.78 8.64
C ASN A 46 -0.63 -1.70 8.50
N GLY A 47 -0.05 -2.41 7.53
CA GLY A 47 1.38 -2.41 7.28
C GLY A 47 1.69 -3.10 5.95
N PRO A 48 2.80 -2.77 5.28
CA PRO A 48 3.04 -3.18 3.90
C PRO A 48 3.06 -4.70 3.75
N GLY A 49 3.75 -5.40 4.66
CA GLY A 49 3.79 -6.86 4.67
C GLY A 49 2.46 -7.52 5.03
N LYS A 50 1.62 -6.87 5.86
CA LYS A 50 0.28 -7.37 6.19
C LYS A 50 -0.68 -7.19 5.01
N LEU A 51 -0.66 -6.02 4.38
CA LEU A 51 -1.42 -5.73 3.18
C LEU A 51 -1.08 -6.73 2.07
N SER A 52 0.21 -6.89 1.75
CA SER A 52 0.64 -7.86 0.74
C SER A 52 0.22 -9.28 1.09
N ARG A 53 0.31 -9.70 2.36
CA ARG A 53 -0.16 -11.03 2.78
C ARG A 53 -1.67 -11.19 2.63
N TYR A 54 -2.45 -10.21 3.06
CA TYR A 54 -3.91 -10.25 2.97
C TYR A 54 -4.36 -10.41 1.52
N LEU A 55 -3.75 -9.63 0.62
CA LEU A 55 -3.97 -9.68 -0.82
C LEU A 55 -3.27 -10.85 -1.53
N LYS A 56 -2.62 -11.76 -0.78
CA LYS A 56 -1.87 -12.92 -1.31
C LYS A 56 -0.79 -12.57 -2.35
N ILE A 57 -0.25 -11.35 -2.27
CA ILE A 57 0.82 -10.87 -3.15
C ILE A 57 2.10 -11.65 -2.87
N ASN A 58 2.70 -12.16 -3.95
CA ASN A 58 3.94 -12.89 -3.92
C ASN A 58 4.85 -12.50 -5.10
N LYS A 59 5.96 -13.22 -5.31
CA LYS A 59 6.95 -12.86 -6.34
C LYS A 59 6.41 -13.01 -7.77
N THR A 60 5.41 -13.87 -8.01
CA THR A 60 4.81 -14.05 -9.34
C THR A 60 4.03 -12.83 -9.82
N ASP A 61 3.65 -11.94 -8.90
CA ASP A 61 2.94 -10.70 -9.21
C ASP A 61 3.88 -9.57 -9.62
N ASP A 62 5.20 -9.78 -9.56
CA ASP A 62 6.19 -8.79 -9.96
C ASP A 62 6.12 -8.53 -11.47
N GLY A 63 5.99 -7.26 -11.85
CA GLY A 63 5.77 -6.86 -13.25
C GLY A 63 4.33 -6.99 -13.74
N LEU A 64 3.37 -7.36 -12.87
CA LEU A 64 1.96 -7.40 -13.24
C LEU A 64 1.46 -6.02 -13.69
N ASN A 65 0.81 -5.99 -14.85
CA ASN A 65 0.20 -4.76 -15.36
C ASN A 65 -1.18 -4.56 -14.72
N LEU A 66 -1.26 -3.65 -13.74
CA LEU A 66 -2.49 -3.35 -12.99
C LEU A 66 -3.62 -2.73 -13.83
N ILE A 67 -3.33 -2.26 -15.05
CA ILE A 67 -4.34 -1.70 -15.97
C ILE A 67 -5.00 -2.81 -16.78
N LYS A 68 -4.23 -3.86 -17.12
CA LYS A 68 -4.69 -4.97 -17.98
C LYS A 68 -5.09 -6.22 -17.21
N SER A 69 -4.67 -6.33 -15.95
CA SER A 69 -4.91 -7.50 -15.11
C SER A 69 -6.37 -7.56 -14.66
N SER A 70 -6.95 -8.77 -14.63
CA SER A 70 -8.27 -9.05 -14.06
C SER A 70 -8.21 -9.52 -12.60
N THR A 71 -7.03 -9.90 -12.10
CA THR A 71 -6.86 -10.48 -10.75
C THR A 71 -6.46 -9.45 -9.70
N LEU A 72 -5.73 -8.41 -10.10
CA LEU A 72 -5.33 -7.29 -9.27
C LEU A 72 -5.26 -6.05 -10.13
N TYR A 73 -6.08 -5.06 -9.80
CA TYR A 73 -6.20 -3.82 -10.55
C TYR A 73 -6.52 -2.66 -9.61
N LEU A 74 -6.37 -1.43 -10.11
CA LEU A 74 -6.79 -0.23 -9.40
C LEU A 74 -8.23 0.10 -9.80
N GLY A 75 -9.15 0.01 -8.85
CA GLY A 75 -10.53 0.44 -9.02
C GLY A 75 -10.65 1.96 -8.90
N GLN A 76 -11.52 2.55 -9.71
CA GLN A 76 -11.93 3.95 -9.55
C GLN A 76 -13.16 4.02 -8.65
N GLU A 77 -13.14 4.88 -7.64
CA GLU A 77 -14.34 5.18 -6.86
C GLU A 77 -15.36 5.92 -7.74
N THR A 78 -16.63 5.51 -7.66
CA THR A 78 -17.73 6.16 -8.39
C THR A 78 -18.09 7.54 -7.84
N THR A 79 -17.73 7.79 -6.58
CA THR A 79 -17.89 9.08 -5.90
C THR A 79 -16.55 9.52 -5.34
N PRO A 80 -16.05 10.73 -5.66
CA PRO A 80 -14.77 11.20 -5.12
C PRO A 80 -14.85 11.35 -3.61
N SER A 81 -14.11 10.53 -2.88
CA SER A 81 -13.93 10.72 -1.45
C SER A 81 -13.01 11.92 -1.20
N VAL A 82 -13.46 12.86 -0.36
CA VAL A 82 -12.62 13.98 0.11
C VAL A 82 -11.95 13.53 1.40
N PHE A 83 -10.62 13.45 1.37
CA PHE A 83 -9.82 13.05 2.51
C PHE A 83 -8.85 14.17 2.91
N ASP A 84 -8.73 14.43 4.21
CA ASP A 84 -7.60 15.17 4.74
C ASP A 84 -6.35 14.29 4.68
N ILE A 85 -5.33 14.73 3.95
CA ILE A 85 -4.07 13.98 3.81
C ILE A 85 -3.02 14.54 4.75
N THR A 86 -2.48 13.69 5.62
CA THR A 86 -1.29 14.01 6.40
C THR A 86 -0.05 13.56 5.64
N THR A 87 1.01 14.37 5.67
CA THR A 87 2.30 14.05 5.07
C THR A 87 3.42 14.02 6.11
N THR A 88 4.22 12.96 6.11
CA THR A 88 5.34 12.76 7.05
C THR A 88 6.58 12.23 6.33
N PRO A 89 7.77 12.25 6.98
CA PRO A 89 8.91 11.46 6.55
C PRO A 89 8.57 9.97 6.47
N ARG A 90 9.24 9.24 5.58
CA ARG A 90 9.03 7.79 5.48
C ARG A 90 9.56 7.08 6.72
N VAL A 91 8.90 5.98 7.09
CA VAL A 91 9.25 5.16 8.25
C VAL A 91 10.36 4.16 7.91
N ASN A 92 11.33 3.98 8.82
CA ASN A 92 12.44 3.01 8.71
C ASN A 92 13.38 3.23 7.51
N ILE A 93 13.68 4.49 7.18
CA ILE A 93 14.62 4.84 6.09
C ILE A 93 15.84 5.62 6.59
N ASP A 94 16.34 5.32 7.78
CA ASP A 94 17.47 6.03 8.38
C ASP A 94 18.72 6.02 7.50
N TYR A 95 18.87 5.00 6.65
CA TYR A 95 19.95 4.86 5.67
C TYR A 95 19.86 5.88 4.52
N ALA A 96 18.72 6.54 4.29
CA ALA A 96 18.46 7.34 3.09
C ALA A 96 19.02 8.77 3.16
N THR A 97 19.87 9.09 4.16
CA THR A 97 20.59 10.37 4.34
C THR A 97 19.78 11.60 3.90
N ASN A 98 20.09 12.16 2.73
CA ASN A 98 19.47 13.38 2.16
C ASN A 98 17.95 13.27 1.93
N PHE A 99 17.41 12.06 1.88
CA PHE A 99 16.01 11.75 1.66
C PHE A 99 15.27 11.29 2.93
N LYS A 100 15.96 11.22 4.07
CA LYS A 100 15.38 10.76 5.35
C LYS A 100 14.22 11.64 5.79
N LEU A 101 14.40 12.96 5.73
CA LEU A 101 13.42 13.95 6.21
C LEU A 101 12.42 14.39 5.13
N LYS A 102 12.52 13.85 3.90
CA LYS A 102 11.62 14.25 2.83
C LYS A 102 10.20 13.75 3.11
N PRO A 103 9.17 14.59 2.91
CA PRO A 103 7.77 14.29 3.24
C PRO A 103 7.15 13.38 2.15
N TYR A 104 7.63 12.14 2.06
CA TYR A 104 7.23 11.16 1.05
C TYR A 104 6.43 10.00 1.64
N CYS A 105 5.75 10.23 2.76
CA CYS A 105 4.76 9.31 3.31
C CYS A 105 3.43 10.05 3.43
N PHE A 106 2.41 9.54 2.77
CA PHE A 106 1.07 10.14 2.70
C PHE A 106 0.06 9.16 3.30
N TYR A 107 -0.88 9.66 4.09
CA TYR A 107 -1.97 8.86 4.63
C TYR A 107 -3.20 9.72 4.95
N ILE A 108 -4.38 9.08 4.97
CA ILE A 108 -5.64 9.71 5.38
C ILE A 108 -5.57 10.01 6.87
N THR A 109 -5.78 11.27 7.22
CA THR A 109 -5.71 11.79 8.59
C THR A 109 -6.70 11.06 9.49
N ASN A 110 -6.24 10.61 10.67
CA ASN A 110 -7.03 9.87 11.65
C ASN A 110 -7.63 8.53 11.17
N HIS A 111 -7.18 7.99 10.03
CA HIS A 111 -7.69 6.74 9.52
C HIS A 111 -7.22 5.53 10.34
N LYS A 112 -8.15 4.66 10.74
CA LYS A 112 -7.89 3.54 11.67
C LYS A 112 -6.88 2.51 11.14
N ALA A 113 -6.81 2.33 9.83
CA ALA A 113 -5.86 1.41 9.20
C ALA A 113 -4.39 1.91 9.21
N VAL A 114 -4.11 3.15 9.63
CA VAL A 114 -2.75 3.71 9.66
C VAL A 114 -2.11 3.43 11.03
N SER A 115 -1.13 2.53 11.08
CA SER A 115 -0.52 2.08 12.35
C SER A 115 0.69 2.87 12.82
N LYS A 116 1.44 3.47 11.89
CA LYS A 116 2.62 4.29 12.17
C LYS A 116 2.49 5.60 11.41
N LYS A 117 2.60 6.70 12.15
CA LYS A 117 2.58 8.08 11.66
C LYS A 117 3.99 8.53 11.33
#